data_AF-A0A7C2XZV4-F1
#
_entry.id   AF-A0A7C2XZV4-F1
#
_cell.length_a   1.000
_cell.length_b   1.000
_cell.length_c   1.000
_cell.angle_alpha   90.00
_cell.angle_beta   90.00
_cell.angle_gamma   90.00
#
_symmetry.space_group_name_H-M   'P 1'
#
loop_
_entity.id
_entity.type
_entity.pdbx_description
1 polymer ?
#
loop_
_entity_poly.entity_id
_entity_poly.type
_entity_poly.pdbx_seq_one_letter_code
_entity_poly.pdbx_strand_id
1 'polypeptide(L)'
;MATLESKLIKQDVATLHQAFQLQKREYDALRSAGEWAGAVLHAGVLLELALKIAICKHLDITRLPLAFKVHELDFLLYCSGLWNAFFNNKKLYRNFGIVQARWTMELRYQGAVITEKKSNEVHEALFDQSSGVLTFLSSFL
;
A
#
# COMPACT_ATOMS: atom_id res chain seq x y z
N MET A 1 -27.02 -19.57 22.77
CA MET A 1 -25.77 -18.79 22.88
C MET A 1 -25.39 -18.34 21.49
N ALA A 2 -25.60 -17.06 21.16
CA ALA A 2 -25.11 -16.50 19.90
C ALA A 2 -23.60 -16.35 20.01
N THR A 3 -22.86 -17.04 19.15
CA THR A 3 -21.43 -16.84 18.98
C THR A 3 -21.21 -15.39 18.59
N LEU A 4 -20.57 -14.61 19.45
CA LEU A 4 -19.98 -13.32 19.07
C LEU A 4 -18.93 -13.64 18.02
N GLU A 5 -19.32 -13.61 16.74
CA GLU A 5 -18.36 -13.54 15.66
C GLU A 5 -17.53 -12.29 15.93
N SER A 6 -16.27 -12.52 16.30
CA SER A 6 -15.31 -11.47 16.47
C SER A 6 -15.31 -10.60 15.20
N LYS A 7 -15.63 -9.31 15.35
CA LYS A 7 -15.52 -8.27 14.31
C LYS A 7 -14.08 -8.05 13.80
N LEU A 8 -13.16 -8.99 14.05
CA LEU A 8 -11.85 -9.02 13.43
C LEU A 8 -12.05 -9.27 11.94
N ILE A 9 -11.92 -8.18 11.17
CA ILE A 9 -11.82 -8.22 9.70
C ILE A 9 -10.85 -9.35 9.33
N LYS A 10 -11.37 -10.34 8.61
CA LYS A 10 -10.55 -11.41 8.03
C LYS A 10 -9.66 -10.75 6.98
N GLN A 11 -8.35 -10.84 7.18
CA GLN A 11 -7.35 -10.40 6.21
C GLN A 11 -6.66 -11.66 5.67
N ASP A 12 -7.44 -12.47 4.98
CA ASP A 12 -6.88 -13.49 4.10
C ASP A 12 -6.46 -12.87 2.76
N VAL A 13 -5.63 -13.59 2.01
CA VAL A 13 -5.07 -13.12 0.74
C VAL A 13 -6.18 -12.67 -0.22
N ALA A 14 -7.25 -13.46 -0.37
CA ALA A 14 -8.38 -13.11 -1.25
C ALA A 14 -9.04 -11.79 -0.85
N THR A 15 -9.29 -11.59 0.44
CA THR A 15 -9.86 -10.35 0.98
C THR A 15 -8.92 -9.16 0.80
N LEU A 16 -7.61 -9.35 0.95
CA LEU A 16 -6.60 -8.32 0.70
C LEU A 16 -6.54 -7.93 -0.79
N HIS A 17 -6.63 -8.87 -1.72
CA HIS A 17 -6.72 -8.55 -3.15
C HIS A 17 -8.01 -7.78 -3.47
N GLN A 18 -9.16 -8.21 -2.93
CA GLN A 18 -10.42 -7.47 -3.13
C GLN A 18 -10.33 -6.05 -2.60
N ALA A 19 -9.74 -5.86 -1.42
CA ALA A 19 -9.48 -4.54 -0.86
C ALA A 19 -8.55 -3.75 -1.79
N PHE A 20 -7.46 -4.33 -2.30
CA PHE A 20 -6.53 -3.66 -3.21
C PHE A 20 -7.25 -3.16 -4.47
N GLN A 21 -8.09 -3.99 -5.09
CA GLN A 21 -8.83 -3.61 -6.30
C GLN A 21 -9.85 -2.50 -6.03
N LEU A 22 -10.55 -2.54 -4.89
CA LEU A 22 -11.45 -1.45 -4.49
C LEU A 22 -10.69 -0.14 -4.28
N GLN A 23 -9.62 -0.20 -3.48
CA GLN A 23 -8.76 0.95 -3.18
C GLN A 23 -8.14 1.54 -4.45
N LYS A 24 -7.85 0.71 -5.46
CA LYS A 24 -7.30 1.16 -6.73
C LYS A 24 -8.33 1.97 -7.52
N ARG A 25 -9.58 1.51 -7.56
CA ARG A 25 -10.68 2.26 -8.19
C ARG A 25 -10.93 3.59 -7.48
N GLU A 26 -10.90 3.61 -6.15
CA GLU A 26 -11.06 4.84 -5.36
C GLU A 26 -9.91 5.82 -5.61
N TYR A 27 -8.67 5.32 -5.63
CA TYR A 27 -7.50 6.10 -6.01
C TYR A 27 -7.65 6.75 -7.40
N ASP A 28 -8.05 5.97 -8.40
CA ASP A 28 -8.23 6.46 -9.78
C ASP A 28 -9.33 7.53 -9.87
N ALA A 29 -10.44 7.31 -9.17
CA ALA A 29 -11.55 8.26 -9.13
C ALA A 29 -11.14 9.58 -8.47
N LEU A 30 -10.47 9.53 -7.32
CA LEU A 30 -10.01 10.72 -6.59
C LEU A 30 -8.99 11.51 -7.41
N ARG A 31 -8.04 10.85 -8.06
CA ARG A 31 -7.10 11.52 -8.98
C ARG A 31 -7.81 12.22 -10.11
N SER A 32 -8.80 11.56 -10.72
CA SER A 32 -9.57 12.14 -11.84
C SER A 32 -10.40 13.35 -11.40
N ALA A 33 -10.82 13.41 -10.14
CA ALA A 33 -11.55 14.52 -9.56
C ALA A 33 -10.67 15.67 -9.05
N GLY A 34 -9.34 15.52 -9.07
CA GLY A 34 -8.41 16.51 -8.49
C GLY A 34 -8.30 16.45 -6.97
N GLU A 35 -8.81 15.39 -6.34
CA GLU A 35 -8.78 15.18 -4.89
C GLU A 35 -7.43 14.59 -4.46
N TRP A 36 -6.39 15.41 -4.52
CA TRP A 36 -4.99 14.99 -4.40
C TRP A 36 -4.63 14.38 -3.04
N ALA A 37 -5.19 14.92 -1.95
CA ALA A 37 -4.95 14.41 -0.61
C ALA A 37 -5.54 13.01 -0.44
N GLY A 38 -6.79 12.83 -0.90
CA GLY A 38 -7.44 11.53 -0.94
C GLY A 38 -6.67 10.55 -1.82
N ALA A 39 -6.27 10.96 -3.02
CA ALA A 39 -5.46 10.12 -3.89
C ALA A 39 -4.16 9.65 -3.21
N VAL A 40 -3.41 10.52 -2.53
CA VAL A 40 -2.19 10.11 -1.82
C VAL A 40 -2.51 9.15 -0.66
N LEU A 41 -3.59 9.39 0.08
CA LEU A 41 -4.04 8.46 1.13
C LEU A 41 -4.27 7.05 0.56
N HIS A 42 -5.03 6.94 -0.52
CA HIS A 42 -5.31 5.64 -1.15
C HIS A 42 -4.05 5.01 -1.79
N ALA A 43 -3.14 5.82 -2.30
CA ALA A 43 -1.85 5.36 -2.82
C ALA A 43 -1.02 4.61 -1.77
N GLY A 44 -0.91 5.12 -0.55
CA GLY A 44 -0.19 4.38 0.50
C GLY A 44 -0.95 3.15 1.00
N VAL A 45 -2.29 3.17 1.02
CA VAL A 45 -3.10 1.98 1.32
C VAL A 45 -2.87 0.88 0.27
N LEU A 46 -2.76 1.23 -1.01
CA LEU A 46 -2.41 0.27 -2.06
C LEU A 46 -1.05 -0.39 -1.81
N LEU A 47 -0.04 0.39 -1.46
CA LEU A 47 1.29 -0.12 -1.11
C LEU A 47 1.25 -1.01 0.13
N GLU A 48 0.54 -0.60 1.18
CA GLU A 48 0.34 -1.39 2.40
C GLU A 48 -0.28 -2.76 2.09
N LEU A 49 -1.36 -2.78 1.30
CA LEU A 49 -2.05 -4.01 0.92
C LEU A 49 -1.14 -4.92 0.07
N ALA A 50 -0.41 -4.35 -0.89
CA ALA A 50 0.53 -5.11 -1.71
C ALA A 50 1.65 -5.75 -0.87
N LEU A 51 2.21 -5.02 0.10
CA LEU A 51 3.21 -5.56 1.03
C LEU A 51 2.63 -6.67 1.92
N LYS A 52 1.40 -6.51 2.41
CA LYS A 52 0.72 -7.55 3.21
C LYS A 52 0.47 -8.81 2.41
N ILE A 53 0.08 -8.70 1.15
CA ILE A 53 -0.04 -9.84 0.23
C ILE A 53 1.34 -10.49 0.00
N ALA A 54 2.38 -9.68 -0.22
CA ALA A 54 3.74 -10.18 -0.38
C ALA A 54 4.25 -10.92 0.86
N ILE A 55 3.94 -10.46 2.08
CA ILE A 55 4.24 -11.18 3.34
C ILE A 55 3.55 -12.54 3.35
N CYS A 56 2.24 -12.59 3.04
CA CYS A 56 1.51 -13.85 3.01
C CYS A 56 2.14 -14.85 2.01
N LYS A 57 2.52 -14.38 0.82
CA LYS A 57 3.20 -15.20 -0.19
C LYS A 57 4.59 -15.64 0.23
N HIS A 58 5.36 -14.75 0.87
CA HIS A 58 6.72 -15.05 1.35
C HIS A 58 6.72 -16.12 2.44
N LEU A 59 5.74 -16.07 3.34
CA LEU A 59 5.60 -17.02 4.45
C LEU A 59 4.78 -18.27 4.10
N ASP A 60 4.28 -18.37 2.87
CA ASP A 60 3.37 -19.44 2.42
C ASP A 60 2.13 -19.62 3.33
N ILE A 61 1.46 -18.51 3.64
CA ILE A 61 0.27 -18.48 4.50
C ILE A 61 -0.90 -17.79 3.82
N THR A 62 -2.11 -18.28 4.09
CA THR A 62 -3.34 -17.74 3.48
C THR A 62 -3.96 -16.59 4.27
N ARG A 63 -3.61 -16.43 5.55
CA ARG A 63 -4.18 -15.43 6.46
C ARG A 63 -3.08 -14.61 7.10
N LEU A 64 -3.20 -13.28 7.02
CA LEU A 64 -2.25 -12.35 7.61
C LEU A 64 -2.29 -12.42 9.16
N PRO A 65 -1.18 -12.79 9.81
CA PRO A 65 -1.03 -12.75 11.27
C PRO A 65 -1.27 -11.38 11.87
N LEU A 66 -1.74 -11.35 13.12
CA LEU A 66 -2.02 -10.11 13.85
C LEU A 66 -0.80 -9.17 13.89
N ALA A 67 0.41 -9.73 14.02
CA ALA A 67 1.66 -8.97 14.07
C ALA A 67 1.93 -8.13 12.82
N PHE A 68 1.34 -8.47 11.67
CA PHE A 68 1.50 -7.72 10.42
C PHE A 68 0.28 -6.86 10.08
N LYS A 69 -0.73 -6.78 10.96
CA LYS A 69 -1.91 -5.92 10.79
C LYS A 69 -1.64 -4.48 11.23
N VAL A 70 -0.53 -3.95 10.77
CA VAL A 70 -0.04 -2.62 11.11
C VAL A 70 0.02 -1.75 9.84
N HIS A 71 0.40 -0.49 9.95
CA HIS A 71 0.37 0.49 8.84
C HIS A 71 1.77 0.99 8.43
N GLU A 72 2.80 0.59 9.17
CA GLU A 72 4.18 1.05 9.02
C GLU A 72 4.83 0.39 7.81
N LEU A 73 4.91 1.14 6.70
CA LEU A 73 5.39 0.62 5.41
C LEU A 73 6.80 0.03 5.47
N ASP A 74 7.72 0.62 6.23
CA ASP A 74 9.09 0.09 6.40
C ASP A 74 9.09 -1.29 7.05
N PHE A 75 8.29 -1.45 8.12
CA PHE A 75 8.16 -2.72 8.82
C PHE A 75 7.56 -3.78 7.89
N LEU A 76 6.51 -3.42 7.15
CA LEU A 76 5.89 -4.33 6.19
C LEU A 76 6.85 -4.70 5.05
N LEU A 77 7.64 -3.74 4.55
CA LEU A 77 8.68 -4.01 3.54
C LEU A 77 9.74 -4.98 4.07
N TYR A 78 10.21 -4.77 5.30
CA TYR A 78 11.15 -5.66 5.95
C TYR A 78 10.58 -7.08 6.09
N CYS A 79 9.36 -7.21 6.62
CA CYS A 79 8.69 -8.50 6.83
C CYS A 79 8.30 -9.21 5.52
N SER A 80 8.17 -8.50 4.41
CA SER A 80 7.84 -9.09 3.11
C SER A 80 8.98 -9.92 2.49
N GLY A 81 10.19 -9.85 3.06
CA GLY A 81 11.39 -10.45 2.49
C GLY A 81 11.97 -9.68 1.30
N LEU A 82 11.37 -8.53 0.93
CA LEU A 82 11.78 -7.74 -0.24
C LEU A 82 12.78 -6.62 0.07
N TRP A 83 13.18 -6.46 1.34
CA TRP A 83 14.11 -5.39 1.76
C TRP A 83 15.35 -5.32 0.87
N ASN A 84 16.03 -6.45 0.66
CA ASN A 84 17.25 -6.49 -0.16
C ASN A 84 16.99 -6.15 -1.63
N ALA A 85 15.84 -6.55 -2.18
CA ALA A 85 15.48 -6.24 -3.56
C ALA A 85 15.29 -4.72 -3.76
N PHE A 86 14.65 -4.06 -2.78
CA PHE A 86 14.51 -2.61 -2.77
C PHE A 86 15.86 -1.93 -2.55
N PHE A 87 16.58 -2.30 -1.49
CA PHE A 87 17.86 -1.70 -1.13
C PHE A 87 18.90 -1.76 -2.26
N ASN A 88 18.98 -2.88 -2.99
CA ASN A 88 19.91 -3.04 -4.10
C ASN A 88 19.47 -2.30 -5.38
N ASN A 89 18.20 -1.89 -5.48
CA ASN A 89 17.69 -1.08 -6.58
C ASN A 89 17.42 0.36 -6.11
N LYS A 90 18.43 1.23 -6.26
CA LYS A 90 18.37 2.63 -5.80
C LYS A 90 17.12 3.39 -6.28
N LYS A 91 16.67 3.14 -7.51
CA LYS A 91 15.49 3.83 -8.08
C LYS A 91 14.21 3.35 -7.41
N LEU A 92 14.06 2.04 -7.22
CA LEU A 92 12.93 1.43 -6.52
C LEU A 92 12.87 1.88 -5.04
N TYR A 93 14.01 1.88 -4.34
CA TYR A 93 14.08 2.33 -2.95
C TYR A 93 13.74 3.82 -2.81
N ARG A 94 14.24 4.66 -3.72
CA ARG A 94 13.87 6.08 -3.76
C ARG A 94 12.36 6.26 -3.98
N ASN A 95 11.78 5.52 -4.92
CA ASN A 95 10.35 5.60 -5.21
C ASN A 95 9.51 5.16 -4.01
N PHE A 96 9.92 4.11 -3.31
CA PHE A 96 9.32 3.72 -2.03
C PHE A 96 9.35 4.86 -1.01
N GLY A 97 10.51 5.50 -0.81
CA GLY A 97 10.68 6.63 0.10
C GLY A 97 9.81 7.85 -0.26
N ILE A 98 9.53 8.09 -1.55
CA ILE A 98 8.63 9.17 -1.99
C ILE A 98 7.22 8.98 -1.44
N VAL A 99 6.71 7.75 -1.51
CA VAL A 99 5.38 7.37 -1.00
C VAL A 99 5.36 7.47 0.52
N GLN A 100 6.34 6.85 1.17
CA GLN A 100 6.46 6.84 2.63
C GLN A 100 6.51 8.26 3.22
N ALA A 101 7.29 9.17 2.61
CA ALA A 101 7.44 10.53 3.12
C ALA A 101 6.16 11.39 3.01
N ARG A 102 5.17 10.96 2.21
CA ARG A 102 3.95 11.72 1.91
C ARG A 102 2.68 11.04 2.43
N TRP A 103 2.78 9.81 2.89
CA TRP A 103 1.64 9.02 3.32
C TRP A 103 1.71 8.71 4.79
N THR A 104 0.59 8.90 5.46
CA THR A 104 0.34 8.43 6.81
C THR A 104 -1.16 8.33 7.03
N MET A 105 -1.59 7.52 8.00
CA MET A 105 -3.02 7.29 8.24
C MET A 105 -3.76 8.53 8.77
N GLU A 106 -3.03 9.50 9.29
CA GLU A 106 -3.48 10.78 9.80
C GLU A 106 -3.89 11.74 8.69
N LEU A 107 -3.52 11.48 7.42
CA LEU A 107 -4.03 12.24 6.27
C LEU A 107 -5.57 12.26 6.23
N ARG A 108 -6.22 11.23 6.80
CA ARG A 108 -7.68 11.17 6.98
C ARG A 108 -8.26 12.31 7.82
N TYR A 109 -7.48 12.87 8.73
CA TYR A 109 -7.95 13.83 9.72
C TYR A 109 -7.28 15.20 9.58
N GLN A 110 -6.07 15.24 9.02
CA GLN A 110 -5.25 16.46 9.02
C GLN A 110 -5.71 17.52 8.01
N GLY A 111 -6.63 17.20 7.09
CA GLY A 111 -7.03 18.12 6.02
C GLY A 111 -5.82 18.60 5.20
N ALA A 112 -4.79 17.75 5.06
CA ALA A 112 -3.50 18.15 4.52
C ALA A 112 -3.65 18.64 3.08
N VAL A 113 -3.11 19.83 2.79
CA VAL A 113 -3.08 20.37 1.43
C VAL A 113 -1.96 19.68 0.65
N ILE A 114 -2.32 18.66 -0.12
CA ILE A 114 -1.44 18.02 -1.09
C ILE A 114 -1.66 18.67 -2.44
N THR A 115 -0.57 19.17 -3.04
CA THR A 115 -0.62 19.74 -4.38
C THR A 115 -0.66 18.64 -5.43
N GLU A 116 -1.21 18.96 -6.61
CA GLU A 116 -1.18 18.07 -7.77
C GLU A 116 0.24 17.54 -8.05
N LYS A 117 1.24 18.42 -8.04
CA LYS A 117 2.65 18.05 -8.23
C LYS A 117 3.09 16.95 -7.27
N LYS A 118 2.82 17.08 -5.96
CA LYS A 118 3.18 16.06 -4.96
C LYS A 118 2.41 14.76 -5.18
N SER A 119 1.15 14.85 -5.59
CA SER A 119 0.35 13.67 -5.95
C SER A 119 0.90 12.96 -7.19
N ASN A 120 1.39 13.71 -8.18
CA ASN A 120 2.02 13.15 -9.38
C ASN A 120 3.36 12.48 -9.06
N GLU A 121 4.17 13.06 -8.18
CA GLU A 121 5.40 12.41 -7.69
C GLU A 121 5.10 11.04 -7.03
N VAL A 122 4.03 10.95 -6.23
CA VAL A 122 3.58 9.67 -5.63
C VAL A 122 3.07 8.72 -6.71
N HIS A 123 2.31 9.21 -7.68
CA HIS A 123 1.80 8.40 -8.78
C HIS A 123 2.94 7.78 -9.60
N GLU A 124 3.90 8.58 -10.03
CA GLU A 124 5.07 8.11 -10.77
C GLU A 124 5.88 7.11 -9.95
N ALA A 125 6.08 7.38 -8.66
CA ALA A 125 6.79 6.46 -7.77
C ALA A 125 6.09 5.10 -7.63
N LEU A 126 4.76 5.04 -7.68
CA LEU A 126 4.01 3.78 -7.58
C LEU A 126 3.89 3.06 -8.92
N PHE A 127 3.59 3.78 -10.00
CA PHE A 127 3.05 3.20 -11.25
C PHE A 127 3.96 3.36 -12.46
N ASP A 128 5.14 3.99 -12.34
CA ASP A 128 6.10 4.03 -13.44
C ASP A 128 6.40 2.62 -13.97
N GLN A 129 6.41 2.46 -15.29
CA GLN A 129 6.52 1.16 -15.93
C GLN A 129 7.88 0.48 -15.69
N SER A 130 8.93 1.27 -15.47
CA SER A 130 10.30 0.76 -15.30
C SER A 130 10.71 0.59 -13.84
N SER A 131 10.10 1.34 -12.93
CA SER A 131 10.59 1.51 -11.56
C SER A 131 9.51 1.78 -10.52
N GLY A 132 8.25 1.74 -10.92
CA GLY A 132 7.12 1.89 -10.02
C GLY A 132 7.12 0.80 -8.96
N VAL A 133 6.88 1.18 -7.71
CA VAL A 133 6.85 0.23 -6.58
C VAL A 133 5.75 -0.81 -6.77
N LEU A 134 4.54 -0.40 -7.19
CA LEU A 134 3.45 -1.34 -7.47
C LEU A 134 3.67 -2.09 -8.78
N THR A 135 4.35 -1.49 -9.75
CA THR A 135 4.81 -2.20 -10.96
C THR A 135 5.71 -3.38 -10.58
N PHE A 136 6.68 -3.16 -9.70
CA PHE A 136 7.55 -4.22 -9.18
C PHE A 136 6.76 -5.28 -8.39
N LEU A 137 5.83 -4.84 -7.53
CA LEU A 137 5.01 -5.72 -6.71
C LEU A 137 3.89 -6.43 -7.48
N SER A 138 3.68 -6.15 -8.77
CA SER A 138 2.62 -6.75 -9.59
C SER A 138 2.70 -8.28 -9.66
N SER A 139 3.90 -8.86 -9.53
CA SER A 139 4.09 -10.33 -9.45
C SER A 139 3.55 -10.98 -8.17
N PHE A 140 3.14 -10.17 -7.19
CA PHE A 140 2.52 -10.59 -5.93
C PHE A 140 1.01 -10.30 -5.91
N LEU A 141 0.51 -9.46 -6.82
CA LEU A 141 -0.86 -8.96 -6.89
C LEU A 141 -1.73 -9.77 -7.87
#